data_AF-A0A7J8BW66-F1
#
_entry.id   AF-A0A7J8BW66-F1
#
_cell.length_a   1.000
_cell.length_b   1.000
_cell.length_c   1.000
_cell.angle_alpha   90.00
_cell.angle_beta   90.00
_cell.angle_gamma   90.00
#
_symmetry.space_group_name_H-M   'P 1'
#
loop_
_entity.id
_entity.type
_entity.pdbx_description
1 polymer ?
#
loop_
_entity_poly.entity_id
_entity_poly.type
_entity_poly.pdbx_seq_one_letter_code
_entity_poly.pdbx_strand_id
1 'polypeptide(L)'
;MCPVCRYCQTPEPVEENKCFECGVQENLWICLICGHIGCGRYVSRHAYKHFEETQHTYAMQLTNHRVWDYAGDNYVHRLVASKTDGKIVQYECEGDTCQEEKIDALQLEYSYLLTSQLESQRIYWENKIVRIEKDTAEEINNMKTKFKETIEKCDNLEHRLNDLLKEKQSVERKCTQLNTKVAKLTTELKEEQEMNKCLRANQVLLQNKLKEEERVLKETCDQKDLQITEIQEQLRDVMFYLEAQQKINHLPAETRQEIQEGQINIAMASASSPPSSGGSGKLPSRKGRSKRGK
;
A
#
# COMPACT_ATOMS: atom_id res chain seq x y z
N MET A 1 -27.91 25.24 -63.50
CA MET A 1 -27.09 26.13 -62.65
C MET A 1 -28.00 27.21 -62.09
N CYS A 2 -28.22 27.25 -60.77
CA CYS A 2 -28.95 28.35 -60.15
C CYS A 2 -28.06 29.61 -60.14
N PRO A 3 -28.54 30.79 -60.55
CA PRO A 3 -27.68 31.97 -60.74
C PRO A 3 -27.27 32.69 -59.44
N VAL A 4 -27.77 32.29 -58.27
CA VAL A 4 -27.64 33.12 -57.05
C VAL A 4 -26.59 32.60 -56.08
N CYS A 5 -26.40 31.29 -55.92
CA CYS A 5 -25.51 30.76 -54.89
C CYS A 5 -24.22 30.12 -55.39
N ARG A 6 -24.07 29.82 -56.70
CA ARG A 6 -22.86 29.22 -57.32
C ARG A 6 -22.18 28.07 -56.52
N TYR A 7 -22.91 27.49 -55.57
CA TYR A 7 -22.53 26.35 -54.79
C TYR A 7 -22.98 25.17 -55.63
N CYS A 8 -22.01 24.52 -56.28
CA CYS A 8 -22.19 23.18 -56.78
C CYS A 8 -22.45 22.27 -55.59
N GLN A 9 -23.70 22.18 -55.13
CA GLN A 9 -24.25 20.84 -55.02
C GLN A 9 -24.34 20.35 -56.46
N THR A 10 -23.24 19.84 -57.00
CA THR A 10 -23.37 18.55 -57.67
C THR A 10 -23.88 17.65 -56.56
N PRO A 11 -25.16 17.24 -56.54
CA PRO A 11 -25.41 15.98 -55.90
C PRO A 11 -24.50 15.03 -56.67
N GLU A 12 -23.49 14.46 -56.01
CA GLU A 12 -23.13 13.09 -56.38
C GLU A 12 -24.44 12.37 -56.65
N PRO A 13 -24.59 11.62 -57.76
CA PRO A 13 -25.86 10.97 -58.09
C PRO A 13 -26.31 10.20 -56.86
N VAL A 14 -27.21 10.80 -56.09
CA VAL A 14 -27.69 10.21 -54.86
C VAL A 14 -28.48 9.03 -55.38
N GLU A 15 -28.13 7.82 -54.94
CA GLU A 15 -28.74 6.56 -55.39
C GLU A 15 -30.27 6.46 -55.10
N GLU A 16 -30.89 7.58 -54.76
CA GLU A 16 -32.28 7.73 -54.34
C GLU A 16 -33.16 8.49 -55.34
N ASN A 17 -32.62 9.02 -56.44
CA ASN A 17 -33.46 9.64 -57.48
C ASN A 17 -34.25 8.55 -58.22
N LYS A 18 -35.52 8.40 -57.86
CA LYS A 18 -36.46 7.45 -58.44
C LYS A 18 -37.81 8.10 -58.70
N CYS A 19 -38.53 7.61 -59.69
CA CYS A 19 -39.90 8.04 -59.92
C CYS A 19 -40.76 7.75 -58.68
N PHE A 20 -41.53 8.74 -58.22
CA PHE A 20 -42.36 8.58 -57.02
C PHE A 20 -43.45 7.51 -57.14
N GLU A 21 -43.89 7.20 -58.37
CA GLU A 21 -44.95 6.24 -58.62
C GLU A 21 -44.43 4.82 -58.88
N CYS A 22 -43.43 4.64 -59.76
CA CYS A 22 -42.94 3.30 -60.15
C CYS A 22 -41.54 2.94 -59.66
N GLY A 23 -40.82 3.86 -59.02
CA GLY A 23 -39.48 3.60 -58.49
C GLY A 23 -38.38 3.42 -59.55
N VAL A 24 -38.67 3.60 -60.85
CA VAL A 24 -37.66 3.58 -61.92
C VAL A 24 -36.64 4.68 -61.68
N GLN A 25 -35.35 4.39 -61.87
CA GLN A 25 -34.23 5.32 -61.67
C GLN A 25 -33.71 5.95 -62.97
N GLU A 26 -34.20 5.49 -64.13
CA GLU A 26 -33.79 5.97 -65.45
C GLU A 26 -34.83 6.90 -66.09
N ASN A 27 -34.36 7.79 -66.98
CA ASN A 27 -35.21 8.73 -67.73
C ASN A 27 -36.17 9.54 -66.84
N LEU A 28 -35.62 10.12 -65.78
CA LEU A 28 -36.35 10.91 -64.80
C LEU A 28 -36.47 12.39 -65.16
N TRP A 29 -37.64 12.93 -64.84
CA TRP A 29 -38.02 14.32 -65.06
C TRP A 29 -38.51 14.93 -63.75
N ILE A 30 -37.96 16.08 -63.37
CA ILE A 30 -38.39 16.84 -62.21
C ILE A 30 -39.24 18.02 -62.64
N CYS A 31 -40.42 18.18 -62.03
CA CYS A 31 -41.26 19.35 -62.23
C CYS A 31 -40.60 20.59 -61.62
N LEU A 32 -40.44 21.66 -62.40
CA LEU A 32 -39.80 22.89 -61.93
C LEU A 32 -40.71 23.77 -61.06
N ILE A 33 -42.00 23.45 -60.99
CA ILE A 33 -42.98 24.22 -60.22
C ILE A 33 -43.12 23.64 -58.80
N CYS A 34 -43.19 22.31 -58.66
CA CYS A 34 -43.45 21.67 -57.37
C CYS A 34 -42.42 20.60 -56.96
N GLY A 35 -41.41 20.32 -57.78
CA GLY A 35 -40.34 19.36 -57.46
C GLY A 35 -40.73 17.88 -57.57
N HIS A 36 -41.90 17.54 -58.12
CA HIS A 36 -42.31 16.13 -58.33
C HIS A 36 -41.40 15.42 -59.35
N ILE A 37 -40.94 14.20 -59.05
CA ILE A 37 -40.08 13.38 -59.92
C ILE A 37 -40.89 12.24 -60.56
N GLY A 38 -41.06 12.31 -61.88
CA GLY A 38 -41.75 11.32 -62.70
C GLY A 38 -40.86 10.67 -63.75
N CYS A 39 -41.19 9.44 -64.16
CA CYS A 39 -40.52 8.80 -65.31
C CYS A 39 -41.03 9.36 -66.64
N GLY A 40 -40.17 9.37 -67.65
CA GLY A 40 -40.45 9.94 -68.97
C GLY A 40 -41.49 9.19 -69.82
N ARG A 41 -41.77 9.76 -71.01
CA ARG A 41 -42.81 9.28 -71.94
C ARG A 41 -42.62 7.85 -72.46
N TYR A 42 -41.38 7.36 -72.47
CA TYR A 42 -41.00 6.03 -72.96
C TYR A 42 -40.98 4.95 -71.86
N VAL A 43 -41.35 5.32 -70.62
CA VAL A 43 -41.48 4.40 -69.49
C VAL A 43 -42.97 4.27 -69.13
N SER A 44 -43.41 4.84 -68.01
CA SER A 44 -44.82 4.81 -67.55
C SER A 44 -45.50 6.18 -67.60
N ARG A 45 -44.80 7.19 -68.14
CA ARG A 45 -45.30 8.57 -68.36
C ARG A 45 -45.78 9.32 -67.12
N HIS A 46 -45.29 8.98 -65.93
CA HIS A 46 -45.66 9.64 -64.67
C HIS A 46 -45.37 11.15 -64.66
N ALA A 47 -44.31 11.60 -65.34
CA ALA A 47 -44.06 13.03 -65.49
C ALA A 47 -45.13 13.76 -66.33
N TYR A 48 -45.77 13.06 -67.27
CA TYR A 48 -46.86 13.60 -68.10
C TYR A 48 -48.20 13.54 -67.36
N LYS A 49 -48.50 12.43 -66.66
CA LYS A 49 -49.70 12.35 -65.80
C LYS A 49 -49.71 13.44 -64.74
N HIS A 50 -48.56 13.68 -64.09
CA HIS A 50 -48.40 14.78 -63.14
C HIS A 50 -48.76 16.13 -63.78
N PHE A 51 -48.34 16.38 -65.01
CA PHE A 51 -48.76 17.59 -65.75
C PHE A 51 -50.28 17.62 -65.98
N GLU A 52 -50.91 16.52 -66.41
CA GLU A 52 -52.36 16.46 -66.62
C GLU A 52 -53.15 16.75 -65.32
N GLU A 53 -52.68 16.23 -64.19
CA GLU A 53 -53.34 16.38 -62.88
C GLU A 53 -53.14 17.76 -62.25
N THR A 54 -51.93 18.33 -62.33
CA THR A 54 -51.57 19.56 -61.60
C THR A 54 -51.43 20.79 -62.47
N GLN A 55 -51.50 20.64 -63.80
CA GLN A 55 -51.26 21.71 -64.79
C GLN A 55 -49.88 22.37 -64.64
N HIS A 56 -48.89 21.61 -64.15
CA HIS A 56 -47.51 22.09 -64.07
C HIS A 56 -46.79 21.90 -65.41
N THR A 57 -46.69 22.98 -66.18
CA THR A 57 -46.28 22.95 -67.59
C THR A 57 -44.78 22.69 -67.81
N TYR A 58 -43.93 22.88 -66.80
CA TYR A 58 -42.46 22.78 -66.97
C TYR A 58 -41.84 21.62 -66.18
N ALA A 59 -41.07 20.79 -66.89
CA ALA A 59 -40.26 19.74 -66.29
C ALA A 59 -38.85 19.69 -66.89
N MET A 60 -37.86 19.36 -66.07
CA MET A 60 -36.45 19.25 -66.47
C MET A 60 -36.00 17.80 -66.41
N GLN A 61 -35.32 17.33 -67.45
CA GLN A 61 -34.71 16.00 -67.48
C GLN A 61 -33.44 15.99 -66.61
N LEU A 62 -33.34 15.04 -65.67
CA LEU A 62 -32.21 14.99 -64.72
C LEU A 62 -30.87 14.62 -65.38
N THR A 63 -30.87 13.93 -66.51
CA THR A 63 -29.63 13.43 -67.14
C THR A 63 -28.87 14.48 -67.95
N ASN A 64 -29.60 15.35 -68.66
CA ASN A 64 -29.01 16.32 -69.59
C ASN A 64 -29.48 17.76 -69.32
N HIS A 65 -30.24 17.97 -68.25
CA HIS A 65 -30.77 19.26 -67.81
C HIS A 65 -31.57 20.02 -68.87
N ARG A 66 -32.15 19.32 -69.85
CA ARG A 66 -33.07 19.94 -70.82
C ARG A 66 -34.43 20.16 -70.17
N VAL A 67 -35.02 21.33 -70.43
CA VAL A 67 -36.36 21.68 -69.95
C VAL A 67 -37.36 21.48 -71.07
N TRP A 68 -38.43 20.76 -70.76
CA TRP A 68 -39.58 20.53 -71.62
C TRP A 68 -40.77 21.37 -71.16
N ASP A 69 -41.42 22.03 -72.11
CA ASP A 69 -42.71 22.68 -71.94
C ASP A 69 -43.83 21.74 -72.43
N TYR A 70 -44.68 21.29 -71.52
CA TYR A 70 -45.83 20.44 -71.84
C TYR A 70 -46.98 21.21 -72.51
N ALA A 71 -47.11 22.52 -72.29
CA ALA A 71 -48.12 23.34 -72.95
C ALA A 71 -47.67 23.78 -74.35
N GLY A 72 -46.39 24.09 -74.52
CA GLY A 72 -45.79 24.47 -75.80
C GLY A 72 -45.33 23.30 -76.68
N ASP A 73 -45.29 22.09 -76.13
CA ASP A 73 -44.78 20.84 -76.73
C ASP A 73 -43.38 21.01 -77.39
N ASN A 74 -42.49 21.77 -76.72
CA ASN A 74 -41.15 22.09 -77.20
C ASN A 74 -40.09 22.17 -76.07
N TYR A 75 -38.80 22.18 -76.45
CA TYR A 75 -37.68 22.38 -75.52
C TYR A 75 -37.36 23.88 -75.35
N VAL A 76 -37.05 24.31 -74.11
CA VAL A 76 -36.71 25.71 -73.78
C VAL A 76 -35.21 25.88 -73.56
N HIS A 77 -34.58 26.89 -74.19
CA HIS A 77 -33.12 27.09 -74.18
C HIS A 77 -32.62 28.19 -73.21
N ARG A 78 -33.48 29.10 -72.72
CA ARG A 78 -33.12 30.12 -71.71
C ARG A 78 -34.38 30.69 -71.02
N LEU A 79 -34.40 30.73 -69.68
CA LEU A 79 -35.47 31.35 -68.90
C LEU A 79 -34.92 32.58 -68.15
N VAL A 80 -35.50 33.77 -68.36
CA VAL A 80 -35.20 34.99 -67.60
C VAL A 80 -36.49 35.49 -66.94
N ALA A 81 -36.53 35.51 -65.61
CA ALA A 81 -37.71 35.95 -64.87
C ALA A 81 -37.85 37.48 -64.91
N SER A 82 -38.99 37.99 -65.40
CA SER A 82 -39.34 39.41 -65.28
C SER A 82 -39.67 39.76 -63.83
N LYS A 83 -39.12 40.88 -63.34
CA LYS A 83 -39.19 41.28 -61.92
C LYS A 83 -40.56 41.80 -61.46
N THR A 84 -41.55 41.93 -62.34
CA THR A 84 -42.84 42.56 -61.98
C THR A 84 -44.06 41.64 -62.11
N ASP A 85 -43.96 40.48 -62.76
CA ASP A 85 -45.12 39.59 -62.97
C ASP A 85 -44.78 38.08 -63.00
N GLY A 86 -43.53 37.68 -62.69
CA GLY A 86 -43.11 36.27 -62.71
C GLY A 86 -43.11 35.59 -64.08
N LYS A 87 -43.60 36.27 -65.13
CA LYS A 87 -43.59 35.83 -66.52
C LYS A 87 -42.20 36.00 -67.14
N ILE A 88 -41.79 35.01 -67.93
CA ILE A 88 -40.44 34.90 -68.46
C ILE A 88 -40.39 35.53 -69.87
N VAL A 89 -39.61 36.60 -70.05
CA VAL A 89 -39.56 37.37 -71.31
C VAL A 89 -38.10 37.75 -71.66
N GLN A 90 -37.81 37.85 -72.97
CA GLN A 90 -36.51 38.16 -73.55
C GLN A 90 -36.17 39.68 -73.42
N TYR A 91 -34.90 40.01 -73.12
CA TYR A 91 -34.43 41.38 -72.87
C TYR A 91 -33.42 41.85 -73.94
N GLU A 92 -33.61 43.05 -74.49
CA GLU A 92 -32.67 43.79 -75.36
C GLU A 92 -32.47 45.21 -74.78
N CYS A 93 -31.23 45.75 -74.85
CA CYS A 93 -30.79 46.92 -74.09
C CYS A 93 -30.04 47.92 -75.00
N GLU A 94 -30.36 49.22 -74.92
CA GLU A 94 -29.67 50.31 -75.66
C GLU A 94 -29.05 51.35 -74.69
N GLY A 95 -27.74 51.63 -74.85
CA GLY A 95 -27.04 52.77 -74.23
C GLY A 95 -25.72 52.43 -73.50
N ASP A 96 -24.65 52.14 -74.25
CA ASP A 96 -23.40 51.53 -73.77
C ASP A 96 -22.49 52.47 -72.93
N THR A 97 -22.23 53.70 -73.38
CA THR A 97 -21.05 54.45 -72.88
C THR A 97 -21.23 55.20 -71.55
N CYS A 98 -22.44 55.65 -71.20
CA CYS A 98 -22.69 56.32 -69.91
C CYS A 98 -22.92 55.33 -68.74
N GLN A 99 -23.28 54.09 -69.07
CA GLN A 99 -23.38 53.02 -68.08
C GLN A 99 -21.99 52.47 -67.73
N GLU A 100 -21.08 52.39 -68.70
CA GLU A 100 -19.73 51.86 -68.53
C GLU A 100 -18.89 52.62 -67.48
N GLU A 101 -18.84 53.96 -67.53
CA GLU A 101 -18.09 54.75 -66.52
C GLU A 101 -18.66 54.61 -65.09
N LYS A 102 -19.99 54.47 -64.96
CA LYS A 102 -20.64 54.22 -63.67
C LYS A 102 -20.39 52.80 -63.18
N ILE A 103 -20.33 51.83 -64.09
CA ILE A 103 -19.98 50.45 -63.81
C ILE A 103 -18.52 50.37 -63.33
N ASP A 104 -17.60 51.09 -63.98
CA ASP A 104 -16.19 51.14 -63.57
C ASP A 104 -16.00 51.79 -62.19
N ALA A 105 -16.71 52.89 -61.92
CA ALA A 105 -16.70 53.52 -60.60
C ALA A 105 -17.24 52.58 -59.51
N LEU A 106 -18.36 51.89 -59.78
CA LEU A 106 -18.91 50.90 -58.85
C LEU A 106 -17.98 49.69 -58.67
N GLN A 107 -17.30 49.26 -59.73
CA GLN A 107 -16.34 48.16 -59.68
C GLN A 107 -15.12 48.52 -58.84
N LEU A 108 -14.63 49.77 -58.94
CA LEU A 108 -13.53 50.27 -58.11
C LEU A 108 -13.92 50.33 -56.63
N GLU A 109 -15.09 50.88 -56.31
CA GLU A 109 -15.62 50.94 -54.94
C GLU A 109 -15.85 49.54 -54.36
N TYR A 110 -16.39 48.63 -55.17
CA TYR A 110 -16.54 47.23 -54.77
C TYR A 110 -15.20 46.55 -54.52
N SER A 111 -14.20 46.79 -55.38
CA SER A 111 -12.84 46.28 -55.22
C SER A 111 -12.19 46.82 -53.94
N TYR A 112 -12.34 48.11 -53.65
CA TYR A 112 -11.86 48.73 -52.43
C TYR A 112 -12.53 48.15 -51.18
N LEU A 113 -13.86 48.05 -51.17
CA LEU A 113 -14.63 47.46 -50.07
C LEU A 113 -14.24 46.01 -49.83
N LEU A 114 -14.14 45.21 -50.89
CA LEU A 114 -13.73 43.81 -50.79
C LEU A 114 -12.31 43.69 -50.25
N THR A 115 -11.37 44.49 -50.74
CA THR A 115 -9.98 44.50 -50.27
C THR A 115 -9.90 44.90 -48.80
N SER A 116 -10.61 45.97 -48.41
CA SER A 116 -10.70 46.43 -47.02
C SER A 116 -11.28 45.36 -46.09
N GLN A 117 -12.33 44.67 -46.54
CA GLN A 117 -12.96 43.60 -45.77
C GLN A 117 -12.06 42.35 -45.66
N LEU A 118 -11.36 41.97 -46.73
CA LEU A 118 -10.41 40.86 -46.72
C LEU A 118 -9.20 41.17 -45.82
N GLU A 119 -8.67 42.39 -45.87
CA GLU A 119 -7.57 42.79 -44.99
C GLU A 119 -8.00 42.81 -43.52
N SER A 120 -9.21 43.30 -43.23
CA SER A 120 -9.78 43.27 -41.87
C SER A 120 -9.94 41.83 -41.35
N GLN A 121 -10.41 40.90 -42.20
CA GLN A 121 -10.51 39.49 -41.84
C GLN A 121 -9.14 38.84 -41.65
N ARG A 122 -8.19 39.12 -42.55
CA ARG A 122 -6.80 38.64 -42.45
C ARG A 122 -6.19 39.05 -41.10
N ILE A 123 -6.23 40.34 -40.78
CA ILE A 123 -5.71 40.88 -39.51
C ILE A 123 -6.42 40.24 -38.31
N TYR A 124 -7.74 40.05 -38.36
CA TYR A 124 -8.49 39.40 -37.27
C TYR A 124 -8.00 37.97 -37.02
N TRP A 125 -7.86 37.17 -38.07
CA TRP A 125 -7.46 35.77 -37.96
C TRP A 125 -5.98 35.62 -37.63
N GLU A 126 -5.10 36.44 -38.22
CA GLU A 126 -3.68 36.49 -37.84
C GLU A 126 -3.54 36.78 -36.34
N ASN A 127 -4.23 37.81 -35.84
CA ASN A 127 -4.23 38.12 -34.40
C ASN A 127 -4.82 37.00 -33.54
N LYS A 128 -5.85 36.30 -34.04
CA LYS A 128 -6.45 35.18 -33.31
C LYS A 128 -5.52 33.97 -33.24
N ILE A 129 -4.82 33.67 -34.33
CA ILE A 129 -3.79 32.63 -34.39
C ILE A 129 -2.66 32.97 -33.42
N VAL A 130 -2.11 34.19 -33.49
CA VAL A 130 -1.02 34.62 -32.59
C VAL A 130 -1.43 34.54 -31.12
N ARG A 131 -2.66 34.91 -30.77
CA ARG A 131 -3.17 34.76 -29.39
C ARG A 131 -3.21 33.30 -28.96
N ILE A 132 -3.78 32.42 -29.78
CA ILE A 132 -3.87 30.98 -29.46
C ILE A 132 -2.46 30.36 -29.37
N GLU A 133 -1.56 30.70 -30.29
CA GLU A 133 -0.16 30.25 -30.25
C GLU A 133 0.56 30.72 -29.00
N LYS A 134 0.32 31.97 -28.57
CA LYS A 134 0.86 32.51 -27.33
C LYS A 134 0.31 31.78 -26.10
N ASP A 135 -1.01 31.63 -26.00
CA ASP A 135 -1.66 30.99 -24.86
C ASP A 135 -1.20 29.53 -24.73
N THR A 136 -1.16 28.79 -25.85
CA THR A 136 -0.65 27.41 -25.87
C THR A 136 0.83 27.32 -25.54
N ALA A 137 1.67 28.26 -25.98
CA ALA A 137 3.08 28.31 -25.60
C ALA A 137 3.27 28.60 -24.10
N GLU A 138 2.46 29.48 -23.52
CA GLU A 138 2.45 29.77 -22.07
C GLU A 138 2.01 28.54 -21.26
N GLU A 139 0.96 27.84 -21.69
CA GLU A 139 0.51 26.58 -21.07
C GLU A 139 1.60 25.51 -21.12
N ILE A 140 2.23 25.30 -22.29
CA ILE A 140 3.33 24.35 -22.46
C ILE A 140 4.50 24.71 -21.53
N ASN A 141 4.87 25.99 -21.44
CA ASN A 141 5.95 26.44 -20.57
C ASN A 141 5.60 26.22 -19.08
N ASN A 142 4.37 26.53 -18.67
CA ASN A 142 3.88 26.29 -17.31
C ASN A 142 3.85 24.81 -16.94
N MET A 143 3.47 23.94 -17.89
CA MET A 143 3.53 22.49 -17.67
C MET A 143 4.98 22.01 -17.59
N LYS A 144 5.86 22.51 -18.48
CA LYS A 144 7.28 22.18 -18.49
C LYS A 144 8.00 22.58 -17.19
N THR A 145 7.69 23.75 -16.62
CA THR A 145 8.25 24.17 -15.32
C THR A 145 7.77 23.26 -14.20
N LYS A 146 6.46 22.97 -14.13
CA LYS A 146 5.91 22.02 -13.14
C LYS A 146 6.51 20.62 -13.26
N PHE A 147 6.72 20.13 -14.48
CA PHE A 147 7.38 18.85 -14.71
C PHE A 147 8.83 18.86 -14.22
N LYS A 148 9.60 19.91 -14.53
CA LYS A 148 10.97 20.07 -14.01
C LYS A 148 11.01 20.09 -12.49
N GLU A 149 10.17 20.90 -11.84
CA GLU A 149 10.08 20.95 -10.38
C GLU A 149 9.71 19.60 -9.77
N THR A 150 8.85 18.83 -10.43
CA THR A 150 8.45 17.50 -9.97
C THR A 150 9.59 16.50 -10.11
N ILE A 151 10.33 16.55 -11.22
CA ILE A 151 11.53 15.72 -11.43
C ILE A 151 12.59 16.04 -10.36
N GLU A 152 12.89 17.33 -10.13
CA GLU A 152 13.84 17.73 -9.09
C GLU A 152 13.40 17.27 -7.69
N LYS A 153 12.10 17.31 -7.38
CA LYS A 153 11.57 16.75 -6.13
C LYS A 153 11.74 15.23 -6.06
N CYS A 154 11.50 14.51 -7.16
CA CYS A 154 11.71 13.06 -7.23
C CYS A 154 13.19 12.72 -7.01
N ASP A 155 14.11 13.40 -7.69
CA ASP A 155 15.56 13.19 -7.54
C ASP A 155 16.01 13.45 -6.10
N ASN A 156 15.52 14.54 -5.50
CA ASN A 156 15.79 14.86 -4.09
C ASN A 156 15.26 13.79 -3.13
N LEU A 157 14.06 13.25 -3.38
CA LEU A 157 13.49 12.17 -2.59
C LEU A 157 14.27 10.87 -2.76
N GLU A 158 14.72 10.56 -3.97
CA GLU A 158 15.54 9.38 -4.26
C GLU A 158 16.91 9.47 -3.57
N HIS A 159 17.55 10.64 -3.59
CA HIS A 159 18.79 10.86 -2.83
C HIS A 159 18.57 10.68 -1.32
N ARG A 160 17.52 11.28 -0.75
CA ARG A 160 17.19 11.11 0.68
C ARG A 160 16.90 9.66 1.03
N LEU A 161 16.19 8.94 0.17
CA LEU A 161 15.88 7.53 0.37
C LEU A 161 17.16 6.69 0.38
N ASN A 162 18.09 6.96 -0.54
CA ASN A 162 19.39 6.29 -0.58
C ASN A 162 20.24 6.56 0.67
N ASP A 163 20.23 7.78 1.20
CA ASP A 163 20.96 8.10 2.42
C ASP A 163 20.33 7.44 3.65
N LEU A 164 19.00 7.47 3.77
CA LEU A 164 18.27 6.74 4.81
C LEU A 164 18.52 5.22 4.74
N LEU A 165 18.64 4.64 3.54
CA LEU A 165 18.98 3.23 3.38
C LEU A 165 20.39 2.91 3.89
N LYS A 166 21.37 3.78 3.62
CA LYS A 166 22.74 3.63 4.14
C LYS A 166 22.78 3.75 5.67
N GLU A 167 22.07 4.72 6.23
CA GLU A 167 21.95 4.90 7.68
C GLU A 167 21.28 3.70 8.34
N LYS A 168 20.15 3.24 7.78
CA LYS A 168 19.46 2.01 8.21
C LYS A 168 20.42 0.83 8.24
N GLN A 169 21.18 0.60 7.16
CA GLN A 169 22.13 -0.52 7.09
C GLN A 169 23.23 -0.41 8.15
N SER A 170 23.72 0.81 8.42
CA SER A 170 24.70 1.07 9.48
C SER A 170 24.13 0.77 10.87
N VAL A 171 22.91 1.21 11.15
CA VAL A 171 22.21 0.95 12.43
C VAL A 171 21.89 -0.53 12.59
N GLU A 172 21.45 -1.21 11.54
CA GLU A 172 21.22 -2.66 11.55
C GLU A 172 22.50 -3.43 11.87
N ARG A 173 23.64 -3.07 11.27
CA ARG A 173 24.95 -3.66 11.61
C ARG A 173 25.33 -3.43 13.07
N LYS A 174 25.07 -2.25 13.63
CA LYS A 174 25.32 -1.96 15.05
C LYS A 174 24.39 -2.78 15.95
N CYS A 175 23.11 -2.89 15.60
CA CYS A 175 22.16 -3.71 16.35
C CYS A 175 22.55 -5.19 16.35
N THR A 176 22.95 -5.75 15.21
CA THR A 176 23.38 -7.14 15.14
C THR A 176 24.65 -7.37 15.97
N GLN A 177 25.62 -6.46 15.92
CA GLN A 177 26.81 -6.52 16.77
C GLN A 177 26.47 -6.44 18.26
N LEU A 178 25.61 -5.52 18.68
CA LEU A 178 25.18 -5.42 20.08
C LEU A 178 24.41 -6.66 20.53
N ASN A 179 23.51 -7.19 19.70
CA ASN A 179 22.79 -8.43 19.99
C ASN A 179 23.74 -9.62 20.18
N THR A 180 24.78 -9.76 19.35
CA THR A 180 25.77 -10.84 19.54
C THR A 180 26.56 -10.68 20.83
N LYS A 181 26.92 -9.44 21.22
CA LYS A 181 27.58 -9.17 22.51
C LYS A 181 26.67 -9.49 23.70
N VAL A 182 25.42 -9.05 23.64
CA VAL A 182 24.43 -9.33 24.69
C VAL A 182 24.20 -10.84 24.83
N ALA A 183 24.10 -11.57 23.72
CA ALA A 183 23.96 -13.02 23.74
C ALA A 183 25.16 -13.71 24.43
N LYS A 184 26.39 -13.32 24.09
CA LYS A 184 27.62 -13.84 24.73
C LYS A 184 27.68 -13.53 26.23
N LEU A 185 27.44 -12.28 26.62
CA LEU A 185 27.42 -11.90 28.04
C LEU A 185 26.31 -12.62 28.81
N THR A 186 25.19 -12.90 28.15
CA THR A 186 24.08 -13.67 28.76
C THR A 186 24.45 -15.14 28.96
N THR A 187 25.21 -15.75 28.05
CA THR A 187 25.69 -17.13 28.23
C THR A 187 26.75 -17.20 29.32
N GLU A 188 27.75 -16.30 29.29
CA GLU A 188 28.79 -16.21 30.32
C GLU A 188 28.20 -15.99 31.71
N LEU A 189 27.23 -15.08 31.85
CA LEU A 189 26.55 -14.85 33.12
C LEU A 189 25.81 -16.09 33.64
N LYS A 190 25.20 -16.88 32.75
CA LYS A 190 24.51 -18.12 33.14
C LYS A 190 25.50 -19.20 33.59
N GLU A 191 26.62 -19.33 32.88
CA GLU A 191 27.69 -20.27 33.22
C GLU A 191 28.30 -19.92 34.58
N GLU A 192 28.61 -18.65 34.82
CA GLU A 192 29.10 -18.15 36.11
C GLU A 192 28.08 -18.36 37.23
N GLN A 193 26.79 -18.13 36.98
CA GLN A 193 25.73 -18.38 37.95
C GLN A 193 25.62 -19.86 38.33
N GLU A 194 25.67 -20.77 37.37
CA GLU A 194 25.60 -22.21 37.65
C GLU A 194 26.88 -22.71 38.34
N MET A 195 28.06 -22.22 37.94
CA MET A 195 29.32 -22.50 38.62
C MET A 195 29.28 -22.02 40.07
N ASN A 196 28.85 -20.79 40.33
CA ASN A 196 28.74 -20.25 41.69
C ASN A 196 27.79 -21.07 42.55
N LYS A 197 26.67 -21.51 41.98
CA LYS A 197 25.69 -22.37 42.66
C LYS A 197 26.27 -23.74 43.01
N CYS A 198 26.98 -24.38 42.09
CA CYS A 198 27.67 -25.65 42.33
C CYS A 198 28.76 -25.51 43.42
N LEU A 199 29.57 -24.45 43.36
CA LEU A 199 30.60 -24.18 44.36
C LEU A 199 30.00 -23.94 45.75
N ARG A 200 28.91 -23.17 45.86
CA ARG A 200 28.19 -22.99 47.12
C ARG A 200 27.63 -24.30 47.67
N ALA A 201 27.04 -25.13 46.82
CA ALA A 201 26.53 -26.44 47.24
C ALA A 201 27.67 -27.35 47.75
N ASN A 202 28.81 -27.36 47.07
CA ASN A 202 29.99 -28.10 47.50
C ASN A 202 30.57 -27.56 48.81
N GLN A 203 30.67 -26.23 48.94
CA GLN A 203 31.10 -25.58 50.18
C GLN A 203 30.23 -26.00 51.37
N VAL A 204 28.91 -26.02 51.21
CA VAL A 204 27.97 -26.48 52.26
C VAL A 204 28.18 -27.96 52.58
N LEU A 205 28.35 -28.82 51.57
CA LEU A 205 28.65 -30.24 51.77
C LEU A 205 29.95 -30.45 52.56
N LEU A 206 31.01 -29.74 52.19
CA LEU A 206 32.30 -29.80 52.89
C LEU A 206 32.19 -29.28 54.33
N GLN A 207 31.47 -28.17 54.55
CA GLN A 207 31.21 -27.67 55.90
C GLN A 207 30.43 -28.67 56.75
N ASN A 208 29.44 -29.35 56.19
CA ASN A 208 28.68 -30.37 56.90
C ASN A 208 29.55 -31.60 57.22
N LYS A 209 30.37 -32.05 56.27
CA LYS A 209 31.33 -33.14 56.51
C LYS A 209 32.34 -32.77 57.60
N LEU A 210 32.90 -31.56 57.54
CA LEU A 210 33.84 -31.08 58.55
C LEU A 210 33.20 -31.09 59.95
N LYS A 211 31.98 -30.56 60.08
CA LYS A 211 31.24 -30.56 61.34
C LYS A 211 30.95 -31.97 61.86
N GLU A 212 30.63 -32.90 60.96
CA GLU A 212 30.37 -34.29 61.33
C GLU A 212 31.65 -35.00 61.79
N GLU A 213 32.76 -34.81 61.08
CA GLU A 213 34.07 -35.32 61.49
C GLU A 213 34.52 -34.70 62.83
N GLU A 214 34.33 -33.39 63.03
CA GLU A 214 34.57 -32.72 64.32
C GLU A 214 33.72 -33.30 65.45
N ARG A 215 32.44 -33.62 65.19
CA ARG A 215 31.53 -34.27 66.15
C ARG A 215 32.02 -35.67 66.51
N VAL A 216 32.34 -36.48 65.51
CA VAL A 216 32.83 -37.87 65.70
C VAL A 216 34.15 -37.87 66.45
N LEU A 217 35.08 -36.95 66.11
CA LEU A 217 36.36 -36.79 66.80
C LEU A 217 36.15 -36.41 68.28
N LYS A 218 35.21 -35.51 68.56
CA LYS A 218 34.86 -35.13 69.93
C LYS A 218 34.28 -36.31 70.72
N GLU A 219 33.33 -37.04 70.14
CA GLU A 219 32.72 -38.22 70.77
C GLU A 219 33.76 -39.31 71.05
N THR A 220 34.72 -39.52 70.14
CA THR A 220 35.81 -40.46 70.39
C THR A 220 36.78 -39.95 71.45
N CYS A 221 37.10 -38.65 71.50
CA CYS A 221 37.91 -38.07 72.58
C CYS A 221 37.22 -38.26 73.93
N ASP A 222 35.94 -37.89 74.05
CA ASP A 222 35.16 -38.03 75.28
C ASP A 222 35.11 -39.50 75.75
N GLN A 223 34.95 -40.46 74.81
CA GLN A 223 35.01 -41.90 75.11
C GLN A 223 36.40 -42.34 75.58
N LYS A 224 37.47 -41.81 74.99
CA LYS A 224 38.85 -42.13 75.40
C LYS A 224 39.17 -41.52 76.76
N ASP A 225 38.71 -40.31 77.03
CA ASP A 225 38.85 -39.67 78.34
C ASP A 225 38.09 -40.44 79.43
N LEU A 226 36.88 -40.91 79.13
CA LEU A 226 36.13 -41.84 80.00
C LEU A 226 36.92 -43.11 80.29
N GLN A 227 37.46 -43.77 79.25
CA GLN A 227 38.30 -44.96 79.43
C GLN A 227 39.55 -44.66 80.26
N ILE A 228 40.19 -43.52 80.05
CA ILE A 228 41.35 -43.08 80.84
C ILE A 228 40.93 -42.88 82.29
N THR A 229 39.81 -42.22 82.57
CA THR A 229 39.32 -42.01 83.93
C THR A 229 38.99 -43.32 84.64
N GLU A 230 38.31 -44.25 83.96
CA GLU A 230 37.99 -45.56 84.50
C GLU A 230 39.26 -46.37 84.80
N ILE A 231 40.23 -46.38 83.88
CA ILE A 231 41.54 -47.03 84.11
C ILE A 231 42.28 -46.35 85.26
N GLN A 232 42.27 -45.02 85.36
CA GLN A 232 42.89 -44.28 86.46
C GLN A 232 42.23 -44.60 87.82
N GLU A 233 40.91 -44.72 87.86
CA GLU A 233 40.17 -45.13 89.05
C GLU A 233 40.50 -46.57 89.45
N GLN A 234 40.52 -47.51 88.50
CA GLN A 234 40.98 -48.88 88.74
C GLN A 234 42.41 -48.92 89.29
N LEU A 235 43.31 -48.12 88.74
CA LEU A 235 44.70 -48.03 89.20
C LEU A 235 44.77 -47.45 90.62
N ARG A 236 43.92 -46.45 90.93
CA ARG A 236 43.78 -45.88 92.27
C ARG A 236 43.25 -46.91 93.27
N ASP A 237 42.26 -47.70 92.90
CA ASP A 237 41.71 -48.78 93.73
C ASP A 237 42.74 -49.88 93.99
N VAL A 238 43.51 -50.28 92.96
CA VAL A 238 44.61 -51.24 93.10
C VAL A 238 45.71 -50.70 94.01
N MET A 239 46.10 -49.43 93.85
CA MET A 239 47.06 -48.79 94.75
C MET A 239 46.53 -48.73 96.19
N PHE A 240 45.27 -48.37 96.39
CA PHE A 240 44.65 -48.35 97.71
C PHE A 240 44.61 -49.74 98.35
N TYR A 241 44.25 -50.78 97.58
CA TYR A 241 44.29 -52.17 98.04
C TYR A 241 45.71 -52.60 98.45
N LEU A 242 46.73 -52.26 97.65
CA LEU A 242 48.13 -52.58 97.97
C LEU A 242 48.62 -51.84 99.22
N GLU A 243 48.29 -50.55 99.37
CA GLU A 243 48.62 -49.77 100.57
C GLU A 243 47.89 -50.30 101.82
N ALA A 244 46.60 -50.64 101.70
CA ALA A 244 45.82 -51.26 102.77
C ALA A 244 46.42 -52.60 103.17
N GLN A 245 46.82 -53.43 102.20
CA GLN A 245 47.46 -54.71 102.45
C GLN A 245 48.84 -54.54 103.13
N GLN A 246 49.65 -53.55 102.72
CA GLN A 246 50.90 -53.20 103.41
C GLN A 246 50.66 -52.73 104.85
N LYS A 247 49.67 -51.87 105.10
CA LYS A 247 49.30 -51.42 106.46
C LYS A 247 48.80 -52.56 107.34
N ILE A 248 47.93 -53.44 106.83
CA ILE A 248 47.47 -54.65 107.53
C ILE A 248 48.64 -55.60 107.82
N ASN A 249 49.62 -55.69 106.92
CA ASN A 249 50.83 -56.48 107.12
C ASN A 249 51.77 -55.92 108.21
N HIS A 250 51.73 -54.62 108.49
CA HIS A 250 52.59 -53.94 109.48
C HIS A 250 51.95 -53.73 110.86
N LEU A 251 50.69 -54.14 111.07
CA LEU A 251 50.00 -54.06 112.37
C LEU A 251 50.25 -55.31 113.24
N PRO A 252 50.22 -55.20 114.60
CA PRO A 252 50.44 -56.31 115.52
C PRO A 252 49.43 -57.46 115.36
N ALA A 253 49.83 -58.69 115.72
CA ALA A 253 49.06 -59.92 115.44
C ALA A 253 47.64 -59.96 116.03
N GLU A 254 47.39 -59.27 117.15
CA GLU A 254 46.10 -59.28 117.85
C GLU A 254 45.01 -58.48 117.10
N THR A 255 45.36 -57.36 116.47
CA THR A 255 44.40 -56.51 115.72
C THR A 255 44.05 -57.08 114.34
N ARG A 256 44.84 -58.07 113.88
CA ARG A 256 44.74 -58.66 112.54
C ARG A 256 43.63 -59.72 112.45
N GLN A 257 43.29 -60.36 113.57
CA GLN A 257 42.19 -61.33 113.67
C GLN A 257 40.82 -60.63 113.69
N GLU A 258 40.67 -59.47 114.35
CA GLU A 258 39.39 -58.75 114.43
C GLU A 258 38.90 -58.21 113.07
N ILE A 259 39.83 -57.85 112.17
CA ILE A 259 39.48 -57.32 110.84
C ILE A 259 39.05 -58.45 109.88
N GLN A 260 39.49 -59.69 110.10
CA GLN A 260 39.19 -60.82 109.23
C GLN A 260 37.75 -61.36 109.43
N GLU A 261 37.08 -60.98 110.51
CA GLU A 261 35.70 -61.37 110.86
C GLU A 261 34.66 -60.25 110.61
N GLY A 262 35.08 -59.09 110.09
CA GLY A 262 34.21 -57.95 109.80
C GLY A 262 33.39 -58.12 108.51
N GLN A 263 32.08 -58.34 108.64
CA GLN A 263 31.14 -58.47 107.53
C GLN A 263 30.70 -57.09 106.98
N ILE A 264 31.01 -56.78 105.72
CA ILE A 264 30.61 -55.52 105.06
C ILE A 264 29.27 -55.72 104.33
N ASN A 265 28.22 -55.00 104.77
CA ASN A 265 26.92 -54.93 104.09
C ASN A 265 26.87 -53.74 103.14
N ILE A 266 26.76 -53.99 101.82
CA ILE A 266 26.53 -52.97 100.80
C ILE A 266 25.03 -52.90 100.52
N ALA A 267 24.39 -51.78 100.88
CA ALA A 267 23.00 -51.52 100.52
C ALA A 267 22.90 -51.12 99.04
N MET A 268 22.11 -51.87 98.26
CA MET A 268 21.76 -51.52 96.88
C MET A 268 20.91 -50.25 96.85
N ALA A 269 21.42 -49.17 96.27
CA ALA A 269 20.61 -48.01 95.89
C ALA A 269 19.89 -48.28 94.56
N SER A 270 18.58 -48.07 94.60
CA SER A 270 17.58 -48.25 93.55
C SER A 270 17.84 -47.41 92.28
N ALA A 271 17.65 -48.03 91.12
CA ALA A 271 17.63 -47.40 89.81
C ALA A 271 16.47 -46.41 89.65
N SER A 272 16.77 -45.15 89.31
CA SER A 272 15.80 -44.15 88.86
C SER A 272 15.79 -44.07 87.33
N SER A 273 14.62 -44.27 86.75
CA SER A 273 14.29 -44.11 85.33
C SER A 273 14.31 -42.63 84.87
N PRO A 274 14.47 -42.35 83.57
CA PRO A 274 14.70 -41.00 83.05
C PRO A 274 13.40 -40.18 82.90
N PRO A 275 13.41 -38.85 83.07
CA PRO A 275 12.29 -38.00 82.72
C PRO A 275 12.31 -37.64 81.22
N SER A 276 11.12 -37.70 80.64
CA SER A 276 10.73 -37.24 79.31
C SER A 276 11.03 -35.76 79.07
N SER A 277 11.73 -35.43 77.98
CA SER A 277 11.80 -34.08 77.43
C SER A 277 10.95 -33.98 76.16
N GLY A 278 10.01 -33.03 76.18
CA GLY A 278 9.04 -32.78 75.12
C GLY A 278 9.69 -32.18 73.87
N GLY A 279 9.48 -32.87 72.74
CA GLY A 279 9.76 -32.38 71.40
C GLY A 279 8.60 -31.54 70.85
N SER A 280 8.88 -30.25 70.74
CA SER A 280 8.46 -29.30 69.70
C SER A 280 7.62 -29.78 68.50
N GLY A 281 6.56 -29.00 68.24
CA GLY A 281 6.38 -28.31 66.95
C GLY A 281 6.02 -29.14 65.72
N LYS A 282 4.72 -29.27 65.44
CA LYS A 282 4.21 -29.52 64.08
C LYS A 282 3.44 -28.30 63.58
N LEU A 283 4.04 -27.60 62.61
CA LEU A 283 3.33 -26.79 61.61
C LEU A 283 3.60 -27.41 60.24
N PRO A 284 2.57 -27.82 59.48
CA PRO A 284 2.75 -28.10 58.07
C PRO A 284 2.19 -26.95 57.21
N SER A 285 2.85 -26.77 56.07
CA SER A 285 2.30 -26.22 54.82
C SER A 285 2.20 -24.70 54.68
N ARG A 286 2.97 -24.14 53.73
CA ARG A 286 2.37 -23.74 52.44
C ARG A 286 3.39 -23.46 51.34
N LYS A 287 3.05 -24.00 50.17
CA LYS A 287 3.56 -23.70 48.82
C LYS A 287 3.33 -22.23 48.43
N GLY A 288 4.21 -21.69 47.57
CA GLY A 288 3.94 -20.53 46.71
C GLY A 288 5.23 -20.08 46.01
N ARG A 289 5.60 -20.65 44.86
CA ARG A 289 5.22 -20.23 43.48
C ARG A 289 5.68 -18.80 43.12
N SER A 290 6.80 -18.76 42.39
CA SER A 290 7.11 -17.94 41.20
C SER A 290 6.24 -16.72 40.89
N LYS A 291 6.89 -15.56 40.71
CA LYS A 291 6.59 -14.67 39.58
C LYS A 291 7.77 -13.73 39.24
N ARG A 292 8.24 -13.87 38.01
CA ARG A 292 8.97 -12.87 37.21
C ARG A 292 8.06 -11.67 36.89
N GLY A 293 8.69 -10.52 36.66
CA GLY A 293 8.29 -9.60 35.59
C GLY A 293 7.74 -8.25 36.03
N LYS A 294 8.60 -7.24 36.03
CA LYS A 294 8.49 -6.06 35.18
C LYS A 294 9.89 -5.50 34.94
#